data_AF-A0A3N0XXL8-F1
#
_entry.id   AF-A0A3N0XXL8-F1
#
_cell.length_a   1.000
_cell.length_b   1.000
_cell.length_c   1.000
_cell.angle_alpha   90.00
_cell.angle_beta   90.00
_cell.angle_gamma   90.00
#
_symmetry.space_group_name_H-M   'P 1'
#
loop_
_entity.id
_entity.type
_entity.pdbx_description
1 polymer ?
#
loop_
_entity_poly.entity_id
_entity_poly.type
_entity_poly.pdbx_seq_one_letter_code
_entity_poly.pdbx_strand_id
1 'polypeptide(L)' 'MGLHSHRPVRVPMLTPVHCQKQQQCAREHQNWTTEQWKKVACSDESHFL' A
#
# COMPACT_ATOMS: atom_id res chain seq x y z
N MET A 1 -1.03 -33.77 -1.12
CA MET A 1 -0.84 -32.35 -0.78
C MET A 1 -1.58 -31.51 -1.81
N GLY A 2 -2.73 -30.92 -1.44
CA GLY A 2 -3.63 -30.25 -2.37
C GLY A 2 -3.19 -28.81 -2.64
N LEU A 3 -2.87 -28.50 -3.90
CA LEU A 3 -2.66 -27.14 -4.36
C LEU A 3 -3.98 -26.37 -4.22
N HIS A 4 -4.03 -25.43 -3.29
CA HIS A 4 -5.15 -24.50 -3.20
C HIS A 4 -5.05 -23.54 -4.38
N SER A 5 -6.05 -23.56 -5.26
CA SER A 5 -6.19 -22.61 -6.36
C SER A 5 -6.46 -21.22 -5.78
N HIS A 6 -5.40 -20.47 -5.48
CA HIS A 6 -5.52 -19.10 -5.04
C HIS A 6 -5.94 -18.25 -6.25
N ARG A 7 -7.09 -17.59 -6.16
CA ARG A 7 -7.53 -16.67 -7.20
C ARG A 7 -6.58 -15.46 -7.18
N PRO A 8 -5.98 -15.05 -8.31
CA PRO A 8 -5.15 -13.85 -8.33
C PRO A 8 -6.03 -12.64 -7.96
N VAL A 9 -5.60 -11.88 -6.95
CA VAL A 9 -6.24 -10.61 -6.63
C VAL A 9 -6.08 -9.71 -7.85
N ARG A 10 -7.18 -9.15 -8.34
CA ARG A 10 -7.18 -8.16 -9.43
C ARG A 10 -6.65 -6.84 -8.90
N VAL A 11 -5.33 -6.79 -8.65
CA VAL A 11 -4.63 -5.55 -8.34
C VAL A 11 -4.40 -4.78 -9.64
N PRO A 12 -4.51 -3.44 -9.63
CA PRO A 12 -4.01 -2.64 -10.74
C PRO A 12 -2.55 -3.02 -11.01
N MET A 13 -2.17 -3.18 -12.28
CA MET A 13 -0.77 -3.39 -12.61
C MET A 13 0.02 -2.17 -12.17
N LEU A 14 0.79 -2.33 -11.11
CA LEU A 14 1.69 -1.29 -10.65
C LEU A 14 2.81 -1.15 -11.69
N THR A 15 2.91 0.02 -12.29
CA THR A 15 4.07 0.31 -13.14
C THR A 15 5.34 0.32 -12.28
N PRO A 16 6.52 0.00 -12.83
CA PRO A 16 7.77 0.00 -12.07
C PRO A 16 8.03 1.30 -11.30
N VAL A 17 7.59 2.43 -11.87
CA VAL A 17 7.67 3.76 -11.25
C VAL A 17 6.79 3.85 -9.99
N HIS A 18 5.58 3.29 -10.02
CA HIS A 18 4.71 3.23 -8.84
C HIS A 18 5.35 2.37 -7.75
N CYS A 19 5.84 1.17 -8.11
CA CYS A 19 6.52 0.28 -7.17
C CYS A 19 7.72 0.95 -6.49
N GLN A 20 8.55 1.66 -7.25
CA GLN A 20 9.71 2.37 -6.71
C GLN A 20 9.29 3.50 -5.76
N LYS A 21 8.29 4.30 -6.12
CA LYS A 21 7.77 5.37 -5.25
C LYS A 21 7.18 4.82 -3.95
N GLN A 22 6.40 3.74 -4.02
CA GLN A 22 5.87 3.08 -2.83
C GLN A 22 6.99 2.52 -1.95
N GLN A 23 8.00 1.90 -2.55
CA GLN A 23 9.13 1.35 -1.79
C GLN A 23 9.97 2.45 -1.14
N GLN A 24 10.20 3.57 -1.82
CA GLN A 24 10.90 4.72 -1.26
C GLN A 24 10.14 5.29 -0.06
N CYS A 25 8.83 5.51 -0.22
CA CYS A 25 7.97 5.95 0.87
C CYS A 25 8.03 4.98 2.06
N ALA A 26 7.91 3.66 1.82
CA ALA A 26 8.01 2.66 2.89
C ALA A 26 9.36 2.70 3.64
N ARG A 27 10.47 2.94 2.93
CA ARG A 27 11.81 3.06 3.54
C ARG A 27 11.93 4.33 4.39
N GLU A 28 11.43 5.45 3.91
CA GLU A 28 11.44 6.73 4.64
C GLU A 28 10.62 6.67 5.93
N HIS A 29 9.53 5.90 5.91
CA HIS A 29 8.58 5.79 7.02
C HIS A 29 8.79 4.52 7.86
N GLN A 30 9.80 3.70 7.55
CA GLN A 30 10.04 2.41 8.23
C GLN A 30 10.28 2.55 9.73
N ASN A 31 10.95 3.63 10.14
CA ASN A 31 11.33 3.89 11.54
C ASN A 31 10.39 4.90 12.21
N TRP A 32 9.22 5.17 11.63
CA TRP A 32 8.29 6.11 12.22
C TRP A 32 7.69 5.57 13.51
N THR A 33 7.72 6.43 14.53
CA THR A 33 7.08 6.18 15.83
C THR A 33 5.58 6.42 15.76
N THR A 34 4.82 5.85 16.69
CA THR A 34 3.37 6.04 16.78
C THR A 34 2.96 7.52 16.84
N GLU A 35 3.76 8.36 17.51
CA GLU A 35 3.52 9.81 17.59
C GLU A 35 3.73 10.53 16.25
N GLN A 36 4.59 10.00 15.38
CA GLN A 36 4.77 10.52 14.02
C GLN A 36 3.60 10.11 13.11
N TRP A 37 3.13 8.86 13.23
CA TRP A 37 1.92 8.41 12.52
C TRP A 37 0.67 9.19 12.92
N LYS A 38 0.52 9.57 14.19
CA LYS A 38 -0.59 10.41 14.67
C LYS A 38 -0.67 11.80 14.02
N LYS A 39 0.44 12.30 13.46
CA LYS A 39 0.48 13.61 12.78
C LYS A 39 0.07 13.52 11.31
N VAL A 40 -0.08 12.31 10.75
CA VAL A 40 -0.51 12.10 9.38
C VAL A 40 -2.03 12.18 9.31
N ALA A 41 -2.54 13.13 8.54
CA ALA A 41 -3.94 13.14 8.14
C ALA A 41 -4.08 12.33 6.84
N CYS A 42 -4.74 11.17 6.90
CA CYS A 42 -5.11 10.41 5.72
C CYS A 42 -6.46 10.92 5.19
N SER A 43 -6.52 11.26 3.91
CA SER A 43 -7.75 11.59 3.20
C SER A 43 -7.85 10.69 1.97
N ASP A 44 -9.00 10.06 1.78
CA ASP A 44 -9.31 9.27 0.60
C ASP A 44 -10.74 9.64 0.15
N GLU A 45 -10.93 9.75 -1.16
CA GLU A 45 -12.24 10.03 -1.75
C GLU A 45 -12.89 8.70 -2.11
N SER A 46 -13.96 8.34 -1.39
CA SER A 46 -14.78 7.19 -1.76
C SER A 46 -15.91 7.63 -2.68
N HIS A 47 -16.05 6.95 -3.82
CA HIS A 47 -17.24 7.07 -4.64
C HIS A 47 -18.37 6.31 -3.94
N PHE A 48 -19.18 7.01 -3.15
CA PHE A 48 -20.43 6.46 -2.64
C PHE A 48 -21.42 6.34 -3.82
N LEU A 49 -21.91 5.12 -4.06
CA LEU A 49 -22.99 4.83 -5.02
C LEU A 49 -24.36 5.14 -4.41
#